data_AF-A0A0R3BS72-F1
#
_entry.id   AF-A0A0R3BS72-F1
#
_cell.length_a   1.000
_cell.length_b   1.000
_cell.length_c   1.000
_cell.angle_alpha   90.00
_cell.angle_beta   90.00
_cell.angle_gamma   90.00
#
_symmetry.space_group_name_H-M   'P 1'
#
loop_
_entity.id
_entity.type
_entity.pdbx_description
1 polymer ?
#
loop_
_entity_poly.entity_id
_entity_poly.type
_entity_poly.pdbx_seq_one_letter_code
_entity_poly.pdbx_strand_id
1 'polypeptide(L)'
;MADDFERLYAGKHSVVQELFIKTADENYVTARFCFANELNVDFFWNAVHGLEKYLKAALLMNGCSGKDFPVDGKRKSFGHNIVELFNAVRPPAPELIPARLVRPDVLPEPYWYEEPIEQFVSRLYDMGNEHTATS
;
A
#
# COMPACT_ATOMS: atom_id res chain seq x y z
N MET A 1 -15.54 16.62 27.43
CA MET A 1 -14.42 15.66 27.60
C MET A 1 -14.63 14.36 26.82
N ALA A 2 -15.63 13.52 27.10
CA ALA A 2 -15.89 12.32 26.28
C ALA A 2 -16.37 12.65 24.85
N ASP A 3 -17.26 13.64 24.70
CA ASP A 3 -17.78 14.10 23.40
C ASP A 3 -16.69 14.67 22.48
N ASP A 4 -15.74 15.43 23.02
CA ASP A 4 -14.63 15.99 22.23
C ASP A 4 -13.66 14.90 21.75
N PHE A 5 -13.39 13.89 22.59
CA PHE A 5 -12.54 12.76 22.21
C PHE A 5 -13.18 11.94 21.08
N GLU A 6 -14.47 11.62 21.20
CA GLU A 6 -15.22 10.91 20.15
C GLU A 6 -15.27 11.71 18.85
N ARG A 7 -15.49 13.03 18.91
CA ARG A 7 -15.46 13.89 17.71
C ARG A 7 -14.09 13.93 17.06
N LEU A 8 -13.02 14.01 17.84
CA LEU A 8 -11.64 14.00 17.32
C LEU A 8 -11.28 12.63 16.72
N TYR A 9 -11.73 11.54 17.35
CA TYR A 9 -11.52 10.18 16.85
C TYR A 9 -12.28 9.94 15.55
N ALA A 10 -13.57 10.28 15.51
CA ALA A 10 -14.41 10.23 14.32
C ALA A 10 -13.87 11.12 13.19
N GLY A 11 -13.40 12.32 13.53
CA GLY A 11 -12.78 13.24 12.57
C GLY A 11 -11.50 12.67 11.96
N LYS A 12 -10.61 12.10 12.78
CA LYS A 12 -9.40 11.41 12.28
C LYS A 12 -9.74 10.24 11.38
N HIS A 13 -10.70 9.41 11.78
CA HIS A 13 -11.14 8.27 10.96
C HIS A 13 -11.70 8.73 9.61
N SER A 14 -12.58 9.74 9.62
CA SER A 14 -13.15 10.33 8.40
C SER A 14 -12.08 10.89 7.46
N VAL A 15 -11.05 11.56 8.00
CA VAL A 15 -9.92 12.06 7.20
C VAL A 15 -9.12 10.91 6.57
N VAL A 16 -8.85 9.84 7.31
CA VAL A 16 -8.14 8.67 6.77
C VAL A 16 -8.96 7.99 5.68
N GLN A 17 -10.27 7.85 5.89
CA GLN A 17 -11.20 7.28 4.91
C GLN A 17 -11.20 8.08 3.60
N GLU A 18 -11.41 9.40 3.67
CA GLU A 18 -11.53 10.23 2.47
C GLU A 18 -10.20 10.42 1.73
N LEU A 19 -9.08 10.61 2.46
CA LEU A 19 -7.81 10.95 1.82
C LEU A 19 -6.99 9.74 1.38
N PHE A 20 -7.13 8.60 2.05
CA PHE A 20 -6.32 7.42 1.76
C PHE A 20 -7.14 6.25 1.23
N ILE A 21 -8.21 5.85 1.92
CA ILE A 21 -8.93 4.62 1.54
C ILE A 21 -9.66 4.83 0.21
N LYS A 22 -10.46 5.89 0.10
CA LYS A 22 -11.20 6.20 -1.13
C LYS A 22 -10.29 6.42 -2.34
N THR A 23 -9.19 7.13 -2.16
CA THR A 23 -8.22 7.35 -3.24
C THR A 23 -7.44 6.08 -3.58
N ALA A 24 -7.22 5.18 -2.62
CA ALA A 24 -6.66 3.86 -2.88
C ALA A 24 -7.63 2.97 -3.68
N ASP A 25 -8.93 3.02 -3.38
CA ASP A 25 -9.99 2.35 -4.14
C ASP A 25 -10.02 2.84 -5.59
N GLU A 26 -9.96 4.16 -5.79
CA GLU A 26 -9.89 4.77 -7.12
C GLU A 26 -8.65 4.29 -7.91
N ASN A 27 -7.48 4.25 -7.26
CA ASN A 27 -6.28 3.70 -7.87
C ASN A 27 -6.42 2.20 -8.19
N TYR A 28 -7.04 1.41 -7.30
CA TYR A 28 -7.27 -0.02 -7.54
C TYR A 28 -8.18 -0.27 -8.75
N VAL A 29 -9.30 0.45 -8.84
CA VAL A 29 -10.24 0.35 -9.98
C VAL A 29 -9.53 0.77 -11.27
N THR A 30 -8.75 1.84 -11.23
CA THR A 30 -7.97 2.31 -12.38
C THR A 30 -6.93 1.27 -12.80
N ALA A 31 -6.20 0.67 -11.87
CA ALA A 31 -5.25 -0.41 -12.16
C ALA A 31 -5.94 -1.59 -12.85
N ARG A 32 -7.10 -2.03 -12.34
CA ARG A 32 -7.90 -3.10 -12.95
C ARG A 32 -8.29 -2.77 -14.39
N PHE A 33 -8.70 -1.53 -14.65
CA PHE A 33 -9.02 -1.05 -15.99
C PHE A 33 -7.78 -1.05 -16.90
N CYS A 34 -6.64 -0.51 -16.43
CA CYS A 34 -5.39 -0.48 -17.18
C CYS A 34 -4.92 -1.89 -17.56
N PHE A 35 -4.99 -2.86 -16.64
CA PHE A 35 -4.66 -4.26 -16.91
C PHE A 35 -5.55 -4.86 -18.00
N ALA A 36 -6.86 -4.62 -17.93
CA ALA A 36 -7.82 -5.11 -18.94
C ALA A 36 -7.63 -4.48 -20.33
N ASN A 37 -6.95 -3.33 -20.42
CA ASN A 37 -6.66 -2.61 -21.66
C ASN A 37 -5.17 -2.66 -22.04
N GLU A 38 -4.37 -3.56 -21.43
CA GLU A 38 -2.94 -3.75 -21.72
C GLU A 38 -2.06 -2.49 -21.49
N LEU A 39 -2.53 -1.55 -20.66
CA LEU A 39 -1.81 -0.33 -20.27
C LEU A 39 -0.88 -0.62 -19.10
N ASN A 40 0.20 -1.37 -19.37
CA ASN A 40 1.06 -1.94 -18.33
C ASN A 40 1.72 -0.90 -17.40
N VAL A 41 2.22 0.21 -17.96
CA VAL A 41 2.87 1.27 -17.16
C VAL A 41 1.88 1.89 -16.19
N ASP A 42 0.71 2.31 -16.69
CA ASP A 42 -0.36 2.89 -15.86
C ASP A 42 -0.89 1.88 -14.84
N PHE A 43 -0.95 0.60 -15.20
CA PHE A 43 -1.32 -0.47 -14.28
C PHE A 43 -0.39 -0.52 -13.08
N PHE A 44 0.93 -0.62 -13.30
CA PHE A 44 1.90 -0.71 -12.20
C PHE A 44 1.95 0.56 -11.37
N TRP A 45 1.88 1.72 -12.01
CA TRP A 45 1.81 3.02 -11.33
C TRP A 45 0.60 3.08 -10.38
N ASN A 46 -0.60 2.78 -10.88
CA ASN A 46 -1.81 2.81 -10.06
C ASN A 46 -1.81 1.73 -8.97
N ALA A 47 -1.28 0.53 -9.27
CA ALA A 47 -1.20 -0.56 -8.29
C ALA A 47 -0.27 -0.21 -7.11
N VAL A 48 0.93 0.34 -7.38
CA VAL A 48 1.86 0.81 -6.34
C VAL A 48 1.22 1.89 -5.49
N HIS A 49 0.63 2.91 -6.12
CA HIS A 49 0.03 4.03 -5.38
C HIS A 49 -1.22 3.64 -4.60
N GLY A 50 -2.01 2.69 -5.09
CA GLY A 50 -3.13 2.12 -4.33
C GLY A 50 -2.63 1.41 -3.08
N LEU A 51 -1.64 0.51 -3.22
CA LEU A 51 -1.06 -0.21 -2.08
C LEU A 51 -0.41 0.76 -1.08
N GLU A 52 0.35 1.74 -1.55
CA GLU A 52 0.98 2.77 -0.72
C GLU A 52 -0.04 3.46 0.21
N LYS A 53 -1.19 3.84 -0.34
CA LYS A 53 -2.24 4.54 0.41
C LYS A 53 -2.92 3.62 1.41
N TYR A 54 -3.19 2.36 1.06
CA TYR A 54 -3.70 1.39 2.02
C TYR A 54 -2.75 1.17 3.20
N LEU A 55 -1.44 1.05 2.93
CA LEU A 55 -0.44 0.89 3.99
C LEU A 55 -0.38 2.12 4.90
N LYS A 56 -0.43 3.33 4.32
CA LYS A 56 -0.50 4.58 5.11
C LYS A 56 -1.78 4.68 5.94
N ALA A 57 -2.92 4.28 5.39
CA ALA A 57 -4.18 4.21 6.11
C ALA A 57 -4.09 3.23 7.29
N ALA A 58 -3.55 2.03 7.07
CA ALA A 58 -3.36 1.03 8.12
C ALA A 58 -2.48 1.55 9.26
N LEU A 59 -1.38 2.26 8.97
CA LEU A 59 -0.57 2.90 10.01
C LEU A 59 -1.35 3.95 10.80
N LEU A 60 -2.03 4.87 10.10
CA LEU A 60 -2.78 5.97 10.74
C LEU A 60 -3.92 5.47 11.61
N MET A 61 -4.62 4.42 11.14
CA MET A 61 -5.71 3.77 11.87
C MET A 61 -5.23 3.08 13.16
N ASN A 62 -3.98 2.60 13.18
CA ASN A 62 -3.34 2.02 14.37
C ASN A 62 -2.63 3.06 15.24
N GLY A 63 -2.84 4.36 15.00
CA GLY A 63 -2.22 5.45 15.76
C GLY A 63 -0.74 5.67 15.45
N CYS A 64 -0.20 4.98 14.45
CA CYS A 64 1.13 5.23 13.89
C CYS A 64 1.06 6.34 12.82
N SER A 65 2.20 6.87 12.39
CA SER A 65 2.25 7.91 11.36
C SER A 65 3.31 7.56 10.33
N GLY A 66 2.98 7.59 9.03
CA GLY A 66 3.90 7.47 7.89
C GLY A 66 5.11 8.43 7.90
N LYS A 67 5.04 9.47 8.76
CA LYS A 67 6.03 10.53 8.96
C LYS A 67 6.70 10.32 10.32
N ASP A 68 7.99 10.62 10.41
CA ASP A 68 8.81 10.62 11.64
C ASP A 68 9.12 9.24 12.25
N PHE A 69 9.55 8.28 11.42
CA PHE A 69 10.12 7.03 11.96
C PHE A 69 11.60 7.16 12.28
N PRO A 70 12.08 6.57 13.39
CA PRO A 70 13.49 6.49 13.70
C PRO A 70 14.17 5.45 12.80
N VAL A 71 15.05 5.92 11.91
CA VAL A 71 15.97 5.09 11.14
C VAL A 71 17.37 5.57 11.47
N ASP A 72 18.21 4.70 12.05
CA ASP A 72 19.58 5.02 12.49
C ASP A 72 19.68 6.30 13.35
N GLY A 73 18.70 6.51 14.25
CA GLY A 73 18.64 7.68 15.13
C GLY A 73 18.20 8.98 14.46
N LYS A 74 17.81 8.95 13.17
CA LYS A 74 17.27 10.10 12.43
C LYS A 74 15.78 9.92 12.15
N ARG A 75 15.03 11.01 12.14
CA ARG A 75 13.62 11.00 11.72
C ARG A 75 13.53 11.03 10.20
N LYS A 76 12.85 10.04 9.63
CA LYS A 76 12.60 9.93 8.19
C LYS A 76 11.11 9.74 7.94
N SER A 77 10.63 10.29 6.82
CA SER A 77 9.32 9.95 6.25
C SER A 77 9.51 8.79 5.29
N PHE A 78 8.64 7.79 5.31
CA PHE A 78 8.71 6.67 4.37
C PHE A 78 8.49 7.12 2.91
N GLY A 79 7.95 8.32 2.68
CA GLY A 79 7.73 8.86 1.34
C GLY A 79 6.82 7.95 0.53
N HIS A 80 7.30 7.49 -0.63
CA HIS A 80 6.63 6.55 -1.53
C HIS A 80 7.17 5.12 -1.41
N ASN A 81 8.11 4.85 -0.49
CA ASN A 81 8.73 3.53 -0.38
C ASN A 81 7.75 2.52 0.27
N ILE A 82 7.04 1.76 -0.57
CA ILE A 82 6.04 0.78 -0.12
C ILE A 82 6.67 -0.39 0.63
N VAL A 83 7.95 -0.70 0.39
CA VAL A 83 8.67 -1.79 1.09
C VAL A 83 8.89 -1.40 2.56
N GLU A 84 9.37 -0.18 2.80
CA GLU A 84 9.52 0.37 4.16
C GLU A 84 8.15 0.46 4.87
N LEU A 85 7.12 0.94 4.17
CA LEU A 85 5.75 1.00 4.69
C LEU A 85 5.18 -0.38 5.05
N PHE A 86 5.35 -1.37 4.18
CA PHE A 86 4.86 -2.72 4.39
C PHE A 86 5.48 -3.35 5.64
N ASN A 87 6.80 -3.18 5.82
CA ASN A 87 7.49 -3.65 7.02
C ASN A 87 7.01 -2.95 8.30
N ALA A 88 6.60 -1.69 8.22
CA ALA A 88 6.03 -0.96 9.36
C ALA A 88 4.59 -1.38 9.70
N VAL A 89 3.80 -1.83 8.71
CA VAL A 89 2.42 -2.30 8.92
C VAL A 89 2.37 -3.75 9.43
N ARG A 90 3.42 -4.55 9.19
CA ARG A 90 3.43 -5.96 9.64
C ARG A 90 3.28 -6.15 11.15
N PRO A 91 4.02 -5.45 12.04
CA PRO A 91 3.88 -5.62 13.48
C PRO A 91 2.48 -5.31 14.05
N PRO A 92 1.77 -4.23 13.62
CA PRO A 92 0.42 -3.97 14.12
C PRO A 92 -0.69 -4.84 13.52
N ALA A 93 -0.43 -5.58 12.43
CA ALA A 93 -1.45 -6.39 11.75
C ALA A 93 -0.91 -7.73 11.19
N PRO A 94 -0.23 -8.56 11.99
CA PRO A 94 0.46 -9.76 11.49
C PRO A 94 -0.50 -10.83 10.95
N GLU A 95 -1.72 -10.93 11.51
CA GLU A 95 -2.75 -11.89 11.10
C GLU A 95 -3.52 -11.48 9.83
N LEU A 96 -3.49 -10.19 9.48
CA LEU A 96 -4.24 -9.67 8.33
C LEU A 96 -3.42 -9.70 7.03
N ILE A 97 -2.10 -9.84 7.14
CA ILE A 97 -1.20 -9.91 5.99
C ILE A 97 -0.95 -11.37 5.64
N PRO A 98 -1.37 -11.84 4.46
CA PRO A 98 -1.13 -13.22 4.07
C PRO A 98 0.38 -13.47 3.93
N ALA A 99 0.88 -14.54 4.54
CA ALA A 99 2.29 -14.93 4.40
C ALA A 99 2.66 -15.33 2.96
N ARG A 100 1.66 -15.74 2.16
CA ARG A 100 1.79 -16.10 0.75
C ARG A 100 0.54 -15.67 0.01
N LEU A 101 0.72 -15.15 -1.20
CA LEU A 101 -0.39 -14.91 -2.11
C LEU A 101 -0.79 -16.24 -2.75
N VAL A 102 -2.08 -16.44 -2.97
CA VAL A 102 -2.62 -17.61 -3.65
C VAL A 102 -3.05 -17.19 -5.04
N ARG A 103 -2.71 -18.00 -6.06
CA ARG A 103 -3.11 -17.75 -7.45
C ARG A 103 -4.64 -17.67 -7.52
N PRO A 104 -5.21 -16.59 -8.07
CA PRO A 104 -6.64 -16.56 -8.37
C PRO A 104 -6.99 -17.57 -9.46
N ASP A 105 -8.13 -18.26 -9.35
CA ASP A 105 -8.58 -19.25 -10.35
C ASP A 105 -8.66 -18.68 -11.77
N VAL A 106 -8.97 -17.38 -11.87
CA VAL A 106 -9.11 -16.64 -13.14
C VAL A 106 -7.78 -16.32 -13.82
N LEU A 107 -6.65 -16.44 -13.12
CA LEU A 107 -5.34 -16.09 -13.65
C LEU A 107 -4.64 -17.34 -14.18
N PRO A 108 -4.32 -17.44 -15.48
CA PRO A 108 -3.64 -18.60 -16.03
C PRO A 108 -2.28 -18.84 -15.35
N GLU A 109 -1.91 -20.11 -15.18
CA GLU A 109 -0.66 -20.53 -14.53
C GLU A 109 0.61 -19.83 -15.06
N PRO A 110 0.78 -19.58 -16.38
CA PRO A 110 1.98 -18.90 -16.91
C PRO A 110 2.17 -17.45 -16.42
N TYR A 111 1.11 -16.80 -15.94
CA TYR A 111 1.13 -15.41 -15.47
C TYR A 111 1.20 -15.30 -13.95
N TRP A 112 1.34 -16.44 -13.25
CA TRP A 112 1.50 -16.49 -11.81
C TRP A 112 2.91 -16.92 -11.43
N TYR A 113 3.47 -16.25 -10.42
CA TYR A 113 4.76 -16.60 -9.85
C TYR A 113 4.56 -16.90 -8.36
N GLU A 114 4.94 -18.09 -7.92
CA GLU A 114 5.02 -18.37 -6.49
C GLU A 114 6.24 -17.64 -5.92
N GLU A 115 5.98 -16.55 -5.19
CA GLU A 115 7.02 -15.76 -4.54
C GLU A 115 6.62 -15.37 -3.10
N PRO A 116 7.58 -15.13 -2.20
CA PRO A 116 7.33 -14.50 -0.90
C PRO A 116 6.69 -13.12 -1.06
N ILE A 117 5.83 -12.72 -0.12
CA ILE A 117 5.13 -11.43 -0.18
C ILE A 117 6.09 -10.24 -0.23
N GLU A 118 7.25 -10.35 0.42
CA GLU A 118 8.29 -9.33 0.39
C GLU A 118 8.88 -9.13 -1.01
N GLN A 119 9.05 -10.22 -1.76
CA GLN A 119 9.52 -10.17 -3.15
C GLN A 119 8.44 -9.57 -4.06
N PHE A 120 7.18 -9.96 -3.86
CA PHE A 120 6.05 -9.36 -4.57
C PHE A 120 5.98 -7.84 -4.36
N VAL A 121 6.08 -7.38 -3.10
CA VAL A 121 6.03 -5.94 -2.78
C VAL A 121 7.22 -5.19 -3.37
N SER A 122 8.43 -5.77 -3.31
CA SER A 122 9.62 -5.18 -3.95
C SER A 122 9.44 -5.07 -5.46
N ARG A 123 9.03 -6.16 -6.12
CA ARG A 123 8.81 -6.20 -7.56
C ARG A 123 7.73 -5.21 -8.00
N LEU A 124 6.63 -5.13 -7.25
CA LEU A 124 5.57 -4.15 -7.52
C LEU A 124 6.13 -2.73 -7.43
N TYR A 125 6.89 -2.42 -6.38
CA TYR A 125 7.56 -1.12 -6.22
C TYR A 125 8.48 -0.79 -7.38
N ASP A 126 9.30 -1.75 -7.81
CA ASP A 126 10.25 -1.57 -8.91
C ASP A 126 9.52 -1.38 -10.25
N MET A 127 8.38 -2.04 -10.48
CA MET A 127 7.62 -1.89 -11.73
C MET A 127 6.79 -0.61 -11.78
N GLY A 128 6.34 -0.08 -10.64
CA GLY A 128 5.55 1.14 -10.57
C GLY A 128 6.38 2.41 -10.34
N ASN A 129 7.70 2.32 -10.21
CA ASN A 129 8.58 3.49 -10.24
C ASN A 129 9.06 3.75 -11.66
N GLU A 130 8.85 4.96 -12.18
CA GLU A 130 9.30 5.35 -13.52
C GLU A 130 10.84 5.35 -13.70
N HIS A 131 11.62 5.21 -12.62
CA HIS A 131 13.08 5.36 -12.63
C HIS A 131 13.89 4.08 -12.86
N THR A 132 13.28 2.90 -12.85
CA THR A 132 13.96 1.60 -12.96
C THR A 132 13.95 1.02 -14.38
N ALA A 133 13.31 1.67 -15.35
CA ALA A 133 13.25 1.22 -16.75
C ALA A 133 14.53 1.47 -17.58
N THR A 134 15.59 2.02 -16.96
CA THR A 134 16.90 2.21 -17.61
C THR A 134 18.01 1.80 -16.66
N SER A 135 18.45 0.55 -16.74
CA SER A 135 19.80 0.08 -16.36
C SER A 135 20.11 -1.19 -17.12
#